data_AF-A0A1Q7VVB1-F1
#
_entry.id   AF-A0A1Q7VVB1-F1
#
_cell.length_a   1.000
_cell.length_b   1.000
_cell.length_c   1.000
_cell.angle_alpha   90.00
_cell.angle_beta   90.00
_cell.angle_gamma   90.00
#
_symmetry.space_group_name_H-M   'P 1'
#
loop_
_entity.id
_entity.type
_entity.pdbx_description
1 polymer ?
#
loop_
_entity_poly.entity_id
_entity_poly.type
_entity_poly.pdbx_seq_one_letter_code
_entity_poly.pdbx_strand_id
1 'polypeptide(L)'
;MSSDTTKPGIAAASAAAFDVHTSGHDPELCNFPGCRRPRRPVTSTTGGKPPLYCDLLRPGTDKYAHTALTASRERDKRARQHGAAQAAAEETPAMQGPAMPGEQQEPPAVDSAAVAGLLRALSVAVPSWLTRAEQAQDPEAIDEEVSRRTAAAEEVASAAKVEAAAAAADAAAARLAAQNAQELAEESKSALEEAEEEYGAEVERLTTEAAAAVRTAAEATTDAEQARTALAEAEQRFRDELAAAAETHRQQLAEAQTAAAEAEAQRAQFENRVSGLESELVTVRANAAKDAERLRGELAEAAEHEAAEIKRLTEDRRKRVEQVRAEAAEDVRVLREQAAATAIAHEAALDRERTSTAAEHAEAERLRGELDKVRAEVKAGRDRERALRTEADQAQQTAAQEIERYRTQVEELRRELAAANEKVAAAAKKGKTQ
;
A
#
# COMPACT_ATOMS: atom_id res chain seq x y z
N MET A 1 -30.74 -40.35 -30.41
CA MET A 1 -31.69 -40.29 -29.27
C MET A 1 -32.66 -39.18 -29.62
N SER A 2 -33.76 -39.54 -30.27
CA SER A 2 -35.03 -39.86 -29.59
C SER A 2 -35.68 -38.57 -29.09
N SER A 3 -36.92 -38.19 -29.42
CA SER A 3 -38.02 -38.72 -30.23
C SER A 3 -39.24 -37.87 -29.84
N ASP A 4 -40.17 -37.64 -30.77
CA ASP A 4 -41.64 -37.60 -30.56
C ASP A 4 -42.23 -36.52 -29.61
N THR A 5 -43.47 -36.01 -29.69
CA THR A 5 -44.71 -36.14 -30.50
C THR A 5 -45.62 -35.00 -29.98
N THR A 6 -46.26 -34.14 -30.80
CA THR A 6 -47.65 -34.26 -31.34
C THR A 6 -48.84 -33.88 -30.41
N LYS A 7 -49.47 -32.71 -30.72
CA LYS A 7 -50.93 -32.32 -30.74
C LYS A 7 -51.76 -32.32 -29.42
N PRO A 8 -53.01 -31.74 -29.38
CA PRO A 8 -53.89 -31.13 -30.42
C PRO A 8 -54.29 -29.66 -30.11
N GLY A 9 -54.96 -28.83 -30.94
CA GLY A 9 -56.01 -29.04 -31.93
C GLY A 9 -57.38 -28.67 -31.34
N ILE A 10 -57.83 -27.41 -31.48
CA ILE A 10 -59.24 -27.02 -31.36
C ILE A 10 -59.57 -26.05 -32.49
N ALA A 11 -60.63 -26.37 -33.22
CA ALA A 11 -61.10 -25.69 -34.42
C ALA A 11 -62.15 -24.60 -34.11
N ALA A 12 -62.16 -23.61 -35.02
CA ALA A 12 -63.27 -22.83 -35.57
C ALA A 12 -64.38 -22.28 -34.64
N ALA A 13 -64.50 -20.95 -34.64
CA ALA A 13 -65.79 -20.29 -34.74
C ALA A 13 -65.67 -19.06 -35.67
N SER A 14 -66.40 -19.16 -36.77
CA SER A 14 -66.74 -18.09 -37.72
C SER A 14 -67.74 -17.12 -37.07
N ALA A 15 -67.54 -15.82 -37.26
CA ALA A 15 -68.58 -14.78 -37.29
C ALA A 15 -67.96 -13.54 -37.97
N ALA A 16 -68.16 -13.40 -39.27
CA ALA A 16 -69.22 -12.59 -39.86
C ALA A 16 -68.81 -11.10 -39.97
N ALA A 17 -68.64 -10.71 -41.23
CA ALA A 17 -68.27 -9.40 -41.70
C ALA A 17 -69.31 -8.33 -41.31
N PHE A 18 -68.81 -7.14 -41.02
CA PHE A 18 -69.54 -5.89 -41.25
C PHE A 18 -68.80 -5.15 -42.36
N ASP A 19 -69.29 -5.33 -43.58
CA ASP A 19 -68.95 -4.49 -44.73
C ASP A 19 -69.63 -3.13 -44.56
N VAL A 20 -68.83 -2.08 -44.43
CA VAL A 20 -69.27 -0.70 -44.64
C VAL A 20 -68.53 -0.20 -45.88
N HIS A 21 -69.28 -0.05 -46.97
CA HIS A 21 -68.83 0.63 -48.17
C HIS A 21 -68.52 2.10 -47.88
N THR A 22 -67.24 2.47 -47.92
CA THR A 22 -66.80 3.85 -48.15
C THR A 22 -65.68 3.85 -49.19
N SER A 23 -66.03 4.24 -50.42
CA SER A 23 -65.21 4.99 -51.39
C SER A 23 -63.69 4.71 -51.43
N GLY A 24 -63.26 3.92 -52.43
CA GLY A 24 -61.97 4.06 -53.12
C GLY A 24 -60.74 4.34 -52.26
N HIS A 25 -60.53 3.58 -51.18
CA HIS A 25 -59.32 3.65 -50.36
C HIS A 25 -58.60 2.32 -50.38
N ASP A 26 -57.39 2.34 -50.95
CA ASP A 26 -56.46 1.23 -50.88
C ASP A 26 -56.11 1.01 -49.39
N PRO A 27 -56.45 -0.14 -48.79
CA PRO A 27 -56.33 -0.34 -47.34
C PRO A 27 -54.89 -0.26 -46.83
N GLU A 28 -53.90 -0.32 -47.73
CA GLU A 28 -52.48 -0.24 -47.43
C GLU A 28 -51.89 1.18 -47.45
N LEU A 29 -52.65 2.20 -47.90
CA LEU A 29 -52.15 3.56 -48.10
C LEU A 29 -52.61 4.56 -47.03
N CYS A 30 -51.74 5.50 -46.66
CA CYS A 30 -51.99 6.55 -45.66
C CYS A 30 -53.28 7.35 -45.95
N ASN A 31 -54.15 7.50 -44.95
CA ASN A 31 -55.44 8.22 -45.07
C ASN A 31 -55.33 9.77 -45.01
N PHE A 32 -54.13 10.32 -45.28
CA PHE A 32 -53.92 11.76 -45.31
C PHE A 32 -54.20 12.30 -46.73
N PRO A 33 -54.98 13.39 -46.91
CA PRO A 33 -55.34 13.90 -48.24
C PRO A 33 -54.12 14.14 -49.15
N GLY A 34 -54.01 13.37 -50.24
CA GLY A 34 -52.90 13.48 -51.20
C GLY A 34 -51.61 12.73 -50.81
N CYS A 35 -51.58 11.99 -49.70
CA CYS A 35 -50.45 11.13 -49.36
C CYS A 35 -50.59 9.76 -50.03
N ARG A 36 -49.53 9.27 -50.70
CA ARG A 36 -49.46 7.92 -51.30
C ARG A 36 -48.48 6.99 -50.58
N ARG A 37 -48.05 7.32 -49.36
CA ARG A 37 -47.12 6.49 -48.59
C ARG A 37 -47.85 5.28 -48.00
N PRO A 38 -47.22 4.09 -47.96
CA PRO A 38 -47.79 2.93 -47.29
C PRO A 38 -47.90 3.17 -45.79
N ARG A 39 -48.92 2.55 -45.17
CA ARG A 39 -49.08 2.51 -43.72
C ARG A 39 -48.03 1.59 -43.09
N ARG A 40 -47.75 1.79 -41.81
CA ARG A 40 -46.83 0.90 -41.08
C ARG A 40 -47.44 -0.52 -41.04
N PRO A 41 -46.70 -1.57 -41.43
CA PRO A 41 -47.17 -2.94 -41.29
C PRO A 41 -47.29 -3.30 -39.79
N VAL A 42 -48.33 -4.07 -39.44
CA VAL A 42 -48.56 -4.53 -38.07
C VAL A 42 -47.52 -5.60 -37.73
N THR A 43 -46.54 -5.27 -36.90
CA THR A 43 -45.49 -6.20 -36.48
C THR A 43 -45.74 -6.87 -35.13
N SER A 44 -46.93 -6.73 -34.53
CA SER A 44 -47.25 -7.34 -33.23
C SER A 44 -48.30 -8.45 -33.34
N THR A 45 -47.99 -9.58 -32.70
CA THR A 45 -48.85 -10.76 -32.50
C THR A 45 -50.09 -10.49 -31.61
N THR A 46 -50.26 -9.26 -31.13
CA THR A 46 -51.46 -8.77 -30.43
C THR A 46 -52.33 -7.99 -31.41
N GLY A 47 -53.46 -8.58 -31.78
CA GLY A 47 -54.39 -8.09 -32.82
C GLY A 47 -55.02 -6.73 -32.52
N GLY A 48 -54.32 -5.65 -32.87
CA GLY A 48 -54.84 -4.29 -32.93
C GLY A 48 -55.15 -3.86 -34.37
N LYS A 49 -56.12 -2.94 -34.53
CA LYS A 49 -56.40 -2.32 -35.84
C LYS A 49 -55.15 -1.58 -36.35
N PRO A 50 -54.80 -1.70 -37.65
CA PRO A 50 -53.63 -1.02 -38.20
C PRO A 50 -53.78 0.51 -38.11
N PRO A 51 -52.69 1.25 -37.87
CA PRO A 51 -52.71 2.70 -37.81
C PRO A 51 -53.14 3.31 -39.15
N LEU A 52 -53.99 4.35 -39.11
CA LEU A 52 -54.60 4.95 -40.30
C LEU A 52 -53.66 5.88 -41.09
N TYR A 53 -52.56 6.34 -40.50
CA TYR A 53 -51.63 7.33 -41.07
C TYR A 53 -50.19 6.80 -41.08
N CYS A 54 -49.32 7.40 -41.91
CA CYS A 54 -47.91 7.01 -42.02
C CYS A 54 -47.01 7.82 -41.05
N ASP A 55 -45.83 7.30 -40.78
CA ASP A 55 -44.88 7.85 -39.79
C ASP A 55 -44.08 9.07 -40.32
N LEU A 56 -44.66 9.86 -41.23
CA LEU A 56 -43.98 11.07 -41.70
C LEU A 56 -43.86 12.06 -40.54
N LEU A 57 -42.64 12.42 -40.15
CA LEU A 57 -42.36 13.46 -39.16
C LEU A 57 -42.36 14.85 -39.82
N ARG A 58 -42.81 15.86 -39.08
CA ARG A 58 -42.76 17.25 -39.54
C ARG A 58 -41.31 17.75 -39.48
N PRO A 59 -40.77 18.39 -40.54
CA PRO A 59 -39.37 18.85 -40.57
C PRO A 59 -39.03 19.71 -39.35
N GLY A 60 -37.94 19.38 -38.66
CA GLY A 60 -37.49 20.09 -37.44
C GLY A 60 -38.26 19.75 -36.16
N THR A 61 -39.13 18.73 -36.16
CA THR A 61 -39.85 18.28 -34.95
C THR A 61 -39.96 16.76 -34.90
N ASP A 62 -39.95 16.18 -33.69
CA ASP A 62 -40.23 14.74 -33.47
C ASP A 62 -41.73 14.39 -33.51
N LYS A 63 -42.57 15.26 -34.10
CA LYS A 63 -44.03 15.08 -34.17
C LYS A 63 -44.45 14.55 -35.54
N TYR A 64 -45.40 13.62 -35.55
CA TYR A 64 -46.00 13.11 -36.78
C TYR A 64 -46.76 14.21 -37.53
N ALA A 65 -46.42 14.38 -38.81
CA ALA A 65 -47.06 15.31 -39.73
C ALA A 65 -48.46 14.84 -40.15
N HIS A 66 -48.65 13.53 -40.30
CA HIS A 66 -49.92 12.93 -40.73
C HIS A 66 -50.66 12.32 -39.53
N THR A 67 -51.67 13.03 -39.07
CA THR A 67 -52.54 12.64 -37.95
C THR A 67 -53.99 12.92 -38.33
N ALA A 68 -54.95 12.42 -37.54
CA ALA A 68 -56.37 12.72 -37.76
C ALA A 68 -56.67 14.23 -37.72
N LEU A 69 -56.05 14.95 -36.79
CA LEU A 69 -56.24 16.38 -36.62
C LEU A 69 -55.69 17.18 -37.82
N THR A 70 -54.48 16.84 -38.29
CA THR A 70 -53.89 17.51 -39.46
C THR A 70 -54.61 17.16 -40.75
N ALA A 71 -55.13 15.94 -40.87
CA ALA A 71 -55.95 15.52 -42.00
C ALA A 71 -57.30 16.26 -42.05
N SER A 72 -57.96 16.49 -40.91
CA SER A 72 -59.20 17.27 -40.85
C SER A 72 -58.98 18.71 -41.32
N ARG A 73 -57.95 19.37 -40.76
CA ARG A 73 -57.60 20.76 -41.14
C ARG A 73 -57.28 20.90 -42.62
N GLU A 74 -56.60 19.92 -43.21
CA GLU A 74 -56.27 19.94 -44.64
C GLU A 74 -57.51 19.71 -45.53
N ARG A 75 -58.47 18.89 -45.10
CA ARG A 75 -59.78 18.74 -45.78
C ARG A 75 -60.58 20.02 -45.71
N ASP A 76 -60.65 20.66 -44.54
CA ASP A 76 -61.36 21.93 -44.35
C ASP A 76 -60.74 23.05 -45.21
N LYS A 77 -59.41 23.10 -45.29
CA LYS A 77 -58.68 24.03 -46.16
C LYS A 77 -59.01 23.81 -47.64
N ARG A 78 -59.02 22.56 -48.11
CA ARG A 78 -59.40 22.24 -49.50
C ARG A 78 -60.88 22.54 -49.79
N ALA A 79 -61.78 22.25 -48.85
CA ALA A 79 -63.20 22.58 -48.98
C ALA A 79 -63.43 24.10 -49.14
N ARG A 80 -62.70 24.92 -48.36
CA ARG A 80 -62.72 26.39 -48.50
C ARG A 80 -62.15 26.87 -49.84
N GLN A 81 -61.07 26.25 -50.32
CA GLN A 81 -60.47 26.60 -51.62
C GLN A 81 -61.38 26.24 -52.80
N HIS A 82 -62.14 25.15 -52.71
CA HIS A 82 -63.11 24.79 -53.75
C HIS A 82 -64.42 25.61 -53.66
N GLY A 83 -64.83 26.05 -52.47
CA GLY A 83 -65.97 26.96 -52.30
C GLY A 83 -65.71 28.39 -52.79
N ALA A 84 -64.47 28.89 -52.65
CA ALA A 84 -64.08 30.22 -53.13
C ALA A 84 -63.96 30.32 -54.67
N ALA A 85 -63.83 29.19 -55.37
CA ALA A 85 -63.75 29.16 -56.83
C ALA A 85 -65.12 29.24 -57.53
N GLN A 86 -66.24 29.07 -56.79
CA GLN A 86 -67.60 29.16 -57.35
C GLN A 86 -68.28 30.53 -57.13
N ALA A 87 -67.73 31.40 -56.28
CA ALA A 87 -68.34 32.70 -55.92
C ALA A 87 -67.75 33.92 -56.65
N ALA A 88 -66.77 33.73 -57.55
CA ALA A 88 -66.05 34.82 -58.23
C ALA A 88 -66.44 35.01 -59.70
N ALA A 89 -67.68 34.68 -60.09
CA ALA A 89 -68.12 34.70 -61.49
C ALA A 89 -69.36 35.56 -61.81
N GLU A 90 -69.94 36.30 -60.85
CA GLU A 90 -71.13 37.14 -61.15
C GLU A 90 -70.97 38.59 -60.65
N GLU A 91 -71.00 39.47 -61.65
CA GLU A 91 -71.55 40.83 -61.69
C GLU A 91 -70.91 41.98 -60.88
N THR A 92 -70.36 42.94 -61.64
CA THR A 92 -70.40 44.37 -61.30
C THR A 92 -71.49 45.04 -62.14
N PRO A 93 -72.24 45.98 -61.56
CA PRO A 93 -72.35 47.29 -62.21
C PRO A 93 -72.09 48.45 -61.25
N ALA A 94 -71.54 49.52 -61.82
CA ALA A 94 -71.28 50.78 -61.16
C ALA A 94 -72.57 51.56 -60.89
N MET A 95 -72.71 52.13 -59.68
CA MET A 95 -73.74 53.11 -59.33
C MET A 95 -73.08 54.44 -58.95
N GLN A 96 -73.54 55.49 -59.62
CA GLN A 96 -73.21 56.90 -59.37
C GLN A 96 -73.81 57.34 -58.02
N GLY A 97 -73.07 58.22 -57.32
CA GLY A 97 -73.38 58.67 -55.97
C GLY A 97 -74.67 59.51 -55.84
N PRO A 98 -75.27 59.56 -54.64
CA PRO A 98 -76.50 60.30 -54.41
C PRO A 98 -76.23 61.76 -54.04
N ALA A 99 -77.10 62.64 -54.52
CA ALA A 99 -77.31 63.98 -54.00
C ALA A 99 -78.30 63.96 -52.83
N MET A 100 -78.04 64.75 -51.79
CA MET A 100 -78.90 65.02 -50.63
C MET A 100 -79.27 66.52 -50.62
N PRO A 101 -80.19 66.99 -49.75
CA PRO A 101 -81.66 66.85 -49.76
C PRO A 101 -82.33 68.25 -50.00
N GLY A 102 -83.57 68.39 -50.47
CA GLY A 102 -84.80 68.14 -49.73
C GLY A 102 -85.53 69.46 -49.39
N GLU A 103 -86.24 70.06 -50.35
CA GLU A 103 -87.30 71.04 -50.06
C GLU A 103 -88.60 70.29 -49.79
N GLN A 104 -89.16 70.53 -48.60
CA GLN A 104 -90.44 69.99 -48.17
C GLN A 104 -91.57 70.62 -48.99
N GLN A 105 -92.15 69.86 -49.92
CA GLN A 105 -93.41 70.22 -50.55
C GLN A 105 -94.58 69.87 -49.62
N GLU A 106 -95.19 70.92 -49.07
CA GLU A 106 -96.52 70.89 -48.48
C GLU A 106 -97.57 70.38 -49.50
N PRO A 107 -98.66 69.74 -49.05
CA PRO A 107 -99.68 69.21 -49.94
C PRO A 107 -100.31 70.35 -50.76
N PRO A 108 -100.77 70.08 -52.00
CA PRO A 108 -101.30 71.14 -52.86
C PRO A 108 -102.57 71.71 -52.25
N ALA A 109 -102.44 72.88 -51.62
CA ALA A 109 -103.57 73.75 -51.36
C ALA A 109 -104.10 74.16 -52.74
N VAL A 110 -105.40 73.96 -52.97
CA VAL A 110 -106.09 74.40 -54.19
C VAL A 110 -105.72 75.87 -54.43
N ASP A 111 -105.02 76.13 -55.53
CA ASP A 111 -104.53 77.47 -55.83
C ASP A 111 -105.71 78.42 -55.99
N SER A 112 -105.96 79.20 -54.95
CA SER A 112 -107.07 80.15 -54.88
C SER A 112 -107.04 81.16 -56.05
N ALA A 113 -105.86 81.44 -56.61
CA ALA A 113 -105.71 82.31 -57.77
C ALA A 113 -106.18 81.62 -59.07
N ALA A 114 -105.88 80.33 -59.24
CA ALA A 114 -106.35 79.53 -60.37
C ALA A 114 -107.89 79.37 -60.34
N VAL A 115 -108.47 79.10 -59.17
CA VAL A 115 -109.94 79.01 -59.00
C VAL A 115 -110.61 80.37 -59.23
N ALA A 116 -110.04 81.46 -58.71
CA ALA A 116 -110.56 82.80 -58.94
C ALA A 116 -110.49 83.23 -60.41
N GLY A 117 -109.44 82.82 -61.14
CA GLY A 117 -109.31 83.03 -62.59
C GLY A 117 -110.38 82.30 -63.39
N LEU A 118 -110.66 81.04 -63.03
CA LEU A 118 -111.69 80.24 -63.70
C LEU A 118 -113.10 80.80 -63.47
N LEU A 119 -113.42 81.23 -62.25
CA LEU A 119 -114.70 81.88 -61.93
C LEU A 119 -114.89 83.20 -62.70
N ARG A 120 -113.80 83.96 -62.91
CA ARG A 120 -113.82 85.20 -63.71
C ARG A 120 -114.01 84.92 -65.21
N ALA A 121 -113.42 83.85 -65.73
CA ALA A 121 -113.64 83.44 -67.12
C ALA A 121 -115.08 82.95 -67.35
N LEU A 122 -115.65 82.20 -66.40
CA LEU A 122 -117.04 81.76 -66.41
C LEU A 122 -118.01 82.95 -66.39
N SER A 123 -117.79 83.96 -65.56
CA SER A 123 -118.67 85.13 -65.49
C SER A 123 -118.69 85.96 -66.77
N VAL A 124 -117.62 85.95 -67.56
CA VAL A 124 -117.56 86.59 -68.89
C VAL A 124 -118.19 85.72 -69.97
N ALA A 125 -118.02 84.41 -69.89
CA ALA A 125 -118.44 83.50 -70.95
C ALA A 125 -119.94 83.15 -70.88
N VAL A 126 -120.51 82.97 -69.67
CA VAL A 126 -121.91 82.58 -69.45
C VAL A 126 -122.93 83.53 -70.09
N PRO A 127 -122.81 84.87 -70.01
CA PRO A 127 -123.73 85.78 -70.69
C PRO A 127 -123.73 85.58 -72.21
N SER A 128 -122.55 85.39 -72.82
CA SER A 128 -122.42 85.15 -74.27
C SER A 128 -123.00 83.80 -74.72
N TRP A 129 -123.10 82.84 -73.80
CA TRP A 129 -123.74 81.54 -74.04
C TRP A 129 -125.25 81.66 -73.87
N LEU A 130 -125.71 82.41 -72.85
CA LEU A 130 -127.12 82.72 -72.63
C LEU A 130 -127.73 83.43 -73.85
N THR A 131 -127.03 84.43 -74.40
CA THR A 131 -127.49 85.14 -75.61
C THR A 131 -127.51 84.25 -76.86
N ARG A 132 -126.55 83.33 -77.01
CA ARG A 132 -126.55 82.35 -78.11
C ARG A 132 -127.67 81.33 -77.97
N ALA A 133 -127.98 80.92 -76.74
CA ALA A 133 -129.09 80.03 -76.43
C ALA A 133 -130.45 80.71 -76.71
N GLU A 134 -130.63 81.96 -76.29
CA GLU A 134 -131.86 82.74 -76.57
C GLU A 134 -132.11 82.97 -78.07
N GLN A 135 -131.04 83.12 -78.87
CA GLN A 135 -131.14 83.33 -80.32
C GLN A 135 -131.38 82.04 -81.13
N ALA A 136 -130.98 80.87 -80.60
CA ALA A 136 -131.09 79.61 -81.33
C ALA A 136 -132.54 79.13 -81.52
N GLN A 137 -133.49 79.55 -80.67
CA GLN A 137 -134.91 79.09 -80.64
C GLN A 137 -135.12 77.57 -80.67
N ASP A 138 -134.05 76.78 -80.56
CA ASP A 138 -134.02 75.33 -80.60
C ASP A 138 -133.43 74.80 -79.27
N PRO A 139 -134.25 74.22 -78.38
CA PRO A 139 -133.79 73.70 -77.09
C PRO A 139 -132.81 72.53 -77.23
N GLU A 140 -132.87 71.73 -78.30
CA GLU A 140 -131.96 70.60 -78.49
C GLU A 140 -130.51 71.07 -78.76
N ALA A 141 -130.35 72.15 -79.52
CA ALA A 141 -129.03 72.72 -79.82
C ALA A 141 -128.32 73.30 -78.59
N ILE A 142 -129.09 73.79 -77.61
CA ILE A 142 -128.56 74.33 -76.35
C ILE A 142 -128.11 73.19 -75.44
N ASP A 143 -128.94 72.16 -75.30
CA ASP A 143 -128.60 70.97 -74.52
C ASP A 143 -127.39 70.23 -75.11
N GLU A 144 -127.23 70.22 -76.43
CA GLU A 144 -126.05 69.63 -77.09
C GLU A 144 -124.77 70.44 -76.83
N GLU A 145 -124.83 71.78 -76.84
CA GLU A 145 -123.67 72.62 -76.53
C GLU A 145 -123.30 72.58 -75.04
N VAL A 146 -124.27 72.52 -74.14
CA VAL A 146 -124.04 72.28 -72.70
C VAL A 146 -123.44 70.90 -72.47
N SER A 147 -123.96 69.87 -73.13
CA SER A 147 -123.43 68.50 -73.08
C SER A 147 -122.00 68.42 -73.63
N ARG A 148 -121.70 69.11 -74.73
CA ARG A 148 -120.37 69.18 -75.32
C ARG A 148 -119.36 69.87 -74.40
N ARG A 149 -119.77 70.96 -73.74
CA ARG A 149 -118.91 71.70 -72.80
C ARG A 149 -118.72 70.99 -71.47
N THR A 150 -119.76 70.32 -70.96
CA THR A 150 -119.64 69.46 -69.77
C THR A 150 -118.75 68.26 -70.06
N ALA A 151 -118.88 67.61 -71.22
CA ALA A 151 -117.97 66.56 -71.66
C ALA A 151 -116.52 67.07 -71.79
N ALA A 152 -116.29 68.25 -72.37
CA ALA A 152 -114.96 68.84 -72.44
C ALA A 152 -114.38 69.21 -71.06
N ALA A 153 -115.22 69.68 -70.12
CA ALA A 153 -114.80 69.95 -68.75
C ALA A 153 -114.50 68.67 -67.96
N GLU A 154 -115.27 67.61 -68.18
CA GLU A 154 -115.02 66.27 -67.62
C GLU A 154 -113.74 65.66 -68.18
N GLU A 155 -113.45 65.84 -69.47
CA GLU A 155 -112.21 65.41 -70.10
C GLU A 155 -111.01 66.11 -69.47
N VAL A 156 -111.03 67.44 -69.35
CA VAL A 156 -109.98 68.22 -68.67
C VAL A 156 -109.83 67.84 -67.20
N ALA A 157 -110.94 67.64 -66.48
CA ALA A 157 -110.91 67.21 -65.08
C ALA A 157 -110.37 65.78 -64.92
N SER A 158 -110.66 64.89 -65.88
CA SER A 158 -110.13 63.53 -65.90
C SER A 158 -108.63 63.50 -66.20
N ALA A 159 -108.17 64.30 -67.16
CA ALA A 159 -106.76 64.47 -67.48
C ALA A 159 -105.98 65.04 -66.28
N ALA A 160 -106.51 66.08 -65.63
CA ALA A 160 -105.90 66.67 -64.43
C ALA A 160 -105.85 65.67 -63.25
N LYS A 161 -106.86 64.80 -63.09
CA LYS A 161 -106.83 63.72 -62.08
C LYS A 161 -105.77 62.68 -62.39
N VAL A 162 -105.58 62.32 -63.66
CA VAL A 162 -104.53 61.38 -64.10
C VAL A 162 -103.15 61.98 -63.88
N GLU A 163 -102.93 63.24 -64.23
CA GLU A 163 -101.67 63.95 -63.98
C GLU A 163 -101.38 64.08 -62.48
N ALA A 164 -102.39 64.42 -61.67
CA ALA A 164 -102.24 64.47 -60.21
C ALA A 164 -101.95 63.10 -59.60
N ALA A 165 -102.56 62.03 -60.11
CA ALA A 165 -102.28 60.67 -59.68
C ALA A 165 -100.87 60.21 -60.10
N ALA A 166 -100.41 60.58 -61.30
CA ALA A 166 -99.05 60.32 -61.76
C ALA A 166 -98.01 61.06 -60.90
N ALA A 167 -98.23 62.35 -60.63
CA ALA A 167 -97.35 63.14 -59.74
C ALA A 167 -97.34 62.59 -58.30
N ALA A 168 -98.48 62.10 -57.79
CA ALA A 168 -98.54 61.44 -56.49
C ALA A 168 -97.81 60.09 -56.47
N ALA A 169 -97.87 59.31 -57.55
CA ALA A 169 -97.14 58.07 -57.70
C ALA A 169 -95.62 58.32 -57.79
N ASP A 170 -95.19 59.33 -58.55
CA ASP A 170 -93.79 59.74 -58.64
C ASP A 170 -93.26 60.23 -57.28
N ALA A 171 -94.06 61.01 -56.55
CA ALA A 171 -93.71 61.45 -55.19
C ALA A 171 -93.64 60.27 -54.21
N ALA A 172 -94.51 59.28 -54.32
CA ALA A 172 -94.45 58.06 -53.50
C ALA A 172 -93.22 57.20 -53.85
N ALA A 173 -92.90 57.05 -55.14
CA ALA A 173 -91.70 56.37 -55.60
C ALA A 173 -90.43 57.07 -55.12
N ALA A 174 -90.38 58.40 -55.17
CA ALA A 174 -89.26 59.19 -54.67
C ALA A 174 -89.09 59.04 -53.14
N ARG A 175 -90.19 58.99 -52.37
CA ARG A 175 -90.13 58.73 -50.92
C ARG A 175 -89.61 57.34 -50.60
N LEU A 176 -90.06 56.32 -51.33
CA LEU A 176 -89.58 54.95 -51.15
C LEU A 176 -88.10 54.83 -51.52
N ALA A 177 -87.67 55.47 -52.62
CA ALA A 177 -86.26 55.53 -53.00
C ALA A 177 -85.40 56.23 -51.93
N ALA A 178 -85.90 57.32 -51.33
CA ALA A 178 -85.22 58.01 -50.25
C ALA A 178 -85.13 57.16 -48.97
N GLN A 179 -86.18 56.40 -48.63
CA GLN A 179 -86.19 55.47 -47.50
C GLN A 179 -85.19 54.33 -47.72
N ASN A 180 -85.21 53.70 -48.89
CA ASN A 180 -84.25 52.63 -49.24
C ASN A 180 -82.81 53.16 -49.22
N ALA A 181 -82.58 54.39 -49.70
CA ALA A 181 -81.26 55.02 -49.64
C ALA A 181 -80.81 55.32 -48.20
N GLN A 182 -81.74 55.69 -47.31
CA GLN A 182 -81.45 55.86 -45.88
C GLN A 182 -81.15 54.54 -45.18
N GLU A 183 -81.93 53.49 -45.43
CA GLU A 183 -81.66 52.15 -44.88
C GLU A 183 -80.29 51.64 -45.35
N LEU A 184 -79.97 51.75 -46.64
CA LEU A 184 -78.66 51.36 -47.17
C LEU A 184 -77.51 52.18 -46.55
N ALA A 185 -77.75 53.48 -46.28
CA ALA A 185 -76.77 54.34 -45.63
C ALA A 185 -76.53 53.92 -44.17
N GLU A 186 -77.57 53.60 -43.41
CA GLU A 186 -77.45 53.10 -42.03
C GLU A 186 -76.82 51.71 -41.98
N GLU A 187 -77.19 50.80 -42.89
CA GLU A 187 -76.56 49.47 -43.01
C GLU A 187 -75.07 49.59 -43.33
N SER A 188 -74.70 50.44 -44.29
CA SER A 188 -73.29 50.67 -44.63
C SER A 188 -72.51 51.32 -43.50
N LYS A 189 -73.14 52.22 -42.73
CA LYS A 189 -72.54 52.83 -41.54
C LYS A 189 -72.33 51.80 -40.44
N SER A 190 -73.33 50.96 -40.14
CA SER A 190 -73.21 49.87 -39.16
C SER A 190 -72.11 48.88 -39.56
N ALA A 191 -72.03 48.51 -40.84
CA ALA A 191 -70.98 47.63 -41.33
C ALA A 191 -69.58 48.26 -41.25
N LEU A 192 -69.46 49.57 -41.44
CA LEU A 192 -68.21 50.31 -41.22
C LEU A 192 -67.83 50.35 -39.74
N GLU A 193 -68.78 50.62 -38.83
CA GLU A 193 -68.54 50.62 -37.38
C GLU A 193 -68.10 49.23 -36.89
N GLU A 194 -68.75 48.15 -37.33
CA GLU A 194 -68.36 46.77 -37.02
C GLU A 194 -66.95 46.45 -37.56
N ALA A 195 -66.64 46.84 -38.80
CA ALA A 195 -65.32 46.64 -39.38
C ALA A 195 -64.23 47.44 -38.64
N GLU A 196 -64.51 48.69 -38.26
CA GLU A 196 -63.59 49.51 -37.46
C GLU A 196 -63.33 48.90 -36.08
N GLU A 197 -64.34 48.33 -35.43
CA GLU A 197 -64.18 47.64 -34.15
C GLU A 197 -63.37 46.35 -34.29
N GLU A 198 -63.65 45.52 -35.31
CA GLU A 198 -62.91 44.28 -35.57
C GLU A 198 -61.44 44.56 -35.93
N TYR A 199 -61.17 45.51 -36.83
CA TYR A 199 -59.81 45.91 -37.19
C TYR A 199 -59.10 46.61 -36.03
N GLY A 200 -59.81 47.42 -35.23
CA GLY A 200 -59.27 48.03 -34.03
C GLY A 200 -58.81 46.98 -33.02
N ALA A 201 -59.66 45.99 -32.73
CA ALA A 201 -59.35 44.89 -31.83
C ALA A 201 -58.17 44.02 -32.35
N GLU A 202 -58.12 43.75 -33.65
CA GLU A 202 -57.03 43.00 -34.26
C GLU A 202 -55.70 43.76 -34.20
N VAL A 203 -55.71 45.08 -34.42
CA VAL A 203 -54.53 45.94 -34.26
C VAL A 203 -54.07 45.96 -32.80
N GLU A 204 -54.97 46.07 -31.83
CA GLU A 204 -54.63 45.99 -30.40
C GLU A 204 -54.04 44.62 -30.03
N ARG A 205 -54.59 43.53 -30.57
CA ARG A 205 -54.05 42.18 -30.36
C ARG A 205 -52.64 42.06 -30.93
N LEU A 206 -52.43 42.47 -32.18
CA LEU A 206 -51.13 42.39 -32.86
C LEU A 206 -50.08 43.28 -32.19
N THR A 207 -50.46 44.48 -31.73
CA THR A 207 -49.55 45.37 -30.99
C THR A 207 -49.17 44.78 -29.63
N THR A 208 -50.11 44.14 -28.94
CA THR A 208 -49.83 43.44 -27.67
C THR A 208 -48.92 42.24 -27.87
N GLU A 209 -49.17 41.42 -28.90
CA GLU A 209 -48.32 40.28 -29.27
C GLU A 209 -46.91 40.73 -29.69
N ALA A 210 -46.79 41.80 -30.49
CA ALA A 210 -45.51 42.37 -30.87
C ALA A 210 -44.73 42.90 -29.67
N ALA A 211 -45.40 43.61 -28.74
CA ALA A 211 -44.77 44.10 -27.52
C ALA A 211 -44.29 42.95 -26.62
N ALA A 212 -45.05 41.85 -26.52
CA ALA A 212 -44.63 40.65 -25.80
C ALA A 212 -43.41 40.00 -26.46
N ALA A 213 -43.42 39.84 -27.78
CA ALA A 213 -42.29 39.29 -28.53
C ALA A 213 -41.01 40.12 -28.37
N VAL A 214 -41.12 41.46 -28.37
CA VAL A 214 -39.99 42.36 -28.12
C VAL A 214 -39.45 42.19 -26.70
N ARG A 215 -40.31 42.09 -25.68
CA ARG A 215 -39.86 41.83 -24.30
C ARG A 215 -39.13 40.50 -24.18
N THR A 216 -39.69 39.43 -24.72
CA THR A 216 -39.05 38.10 -24.70
C THR A 216 -37.72 38.10 -25.47
N ALA A 217 -37.63 38.82 -26.60
CA ALA A 217 -36.37 38.97 -27.32
C ALA A 217 -35.33 39.74 -26.50
N ALA A 218 -35.73 40.82 -25.82
CA ALA A 218 -34.85 41.58 -24.95
C ALA A 218 -34.32 40.74 -23.78
N GLU A 219 -35.20 40.00 -23.09
CA GLU A 219 -34.82 39.06 -22.03
C GLU A 219 -33.83 38.02 -22.55
N ALA A 220 -34.11 37.39 -23.70
CA ALA A 220 -33.20 36.42 -24.30
C ALA A 220 -31.83 37.00 -24.66
N THR A 221 -31.77 38.27 -25.10
CA THR A 221 -30.48 38.94 -25.34
C THR A 221 -29.71 39.21 -24.05
N THR A 222 -30.39 39.65 -22.99
CA THR A 222 -29.76 39.86 -21.68
C THR A 222 -29.25 38.55 -21.10
N ASP A 223 -30.04 37.48 -21.16
CA ASP A 223 -29.63 36.15 -20.69
C ASP A 223 -28.42 35.63 -21.48
N ALA A 224 -28.39 35.85 -22.81
CA ALA A 224 -27.25 35.48 -23.64
C ALA A 224 -25.98 36.27 -23.29
N GLU A 225 -26.09 37.56 -22.98
CA GLU A 225 -24.96 38.39 -22.53
C GLU A 225 -24.45 37.97 -21.15
N GLN A 226 -25.35 37.66 -20.22
CA GLN A 226 -25.01 37.14 -18.91
C GLN A 226 -24.31 35.78 -19.02
N ALA A 227 -24.83 34.87 -19.86
CA ALA A 227 -24.21 33.57 -20.10
C ALA A 227 -22.81 33.69 -20.71
N ARG A 228 -22.60 34.63 -21.65
CA ARG A 228 -21.26 34.91 -22.21
C ARG A 228 -20.29 35.46 -21.17
N THR A 229 -20.76 36.36 -20.32
CA THR A 229 -19.95 36.92 -19.22
C THR A 229 -19.57 35.83 -18.22
N ALA A 230 -20.54 35.01 -17.80
CA ALA A 230 -20.30 33.89 -16.89
C ALA A 230 -19.32 32.86 -17.48
N LEU A 231 -19.43 32.56 -18.77
CA LEU A 231 -18.47 31.68 -19.47
C LEU A 231 -17.06 32.30 -19.47
N ALA A 232 -16.93 33.58 -19.80
CA ALA A 232 -15.64 34.27 -19.80
C ALA A 232 -14.99 34.29 -18.40
N GLU A 233 -15.79 34.54 -17.35
CA GLU A 233 -15.31 34.46 -15.97
C GLU A 233 -14.89 33.04 -15.58
N ALA A 234 -15.65 32.02 -15.97
CA ALA A 234 -15.32 30.62 -15.70
C ALA A 234 -14.03 30.20 -16.41
N GLU A 235 -13.85 30.59 -17.68
CA GLU A 235 -12.61 30.35 -18.42
C GLU A 235 -11.42 31.06 -17.77
N GLN A 236 -11.60 32.31 -17.32
CA GLN A 236 -10.54 33.04 -16.65
C GLN A 236 -10.14 32.37 -15.33
N ARG A 237 -11.11 31.98 -14.49
CA ARG A 237 -10.85 31.23 -13.25
C ARG A 237 -10.10 29.93 -13.53
N PHE A 238 -10.50 29.19 -14.56
CA PHE A 238 -9.81 27.95 -14.95
C PHE A 238 -8.36 28.21 -15.39
N ARG A 239 -8.10 29.28 -16.15
CA ARG A 239 -6.73 29.66 -16.54
C ARG A 239 -5.90 30.07 -15.33
N ASP A 240 -6.48 30.80 -14.39
CA ASP A 240 -5.79 31.25 -13.17
C ASP A 240 -5.47 30.06 -12.25
N GLU A 241 -6.39 29.10 -12.09
CA GLU A 241 -6.16 27.85 -11.36
C GLU A 241 -5.06 27.00 -12.02
N LEU A 242 -5.08 26.88 -13.36
CA LEU A 242 -4.05 26.15 -14.09
C LEU A 242 -2.67 26.82 -13.96
N ALA A 243 -2.62 28.16 -14.02
CA ALA A 243 -1.40 28.93 -13.83
C ALA A 243 -0.84 28.77 -12.40
N ALA A 244 -1.72 28.82 -11.39
CA ALA A 244 -1.34 28.58 -10.00
C ALA A 244 -0.82 27.15 -9.78
N ALA A 245 -1.50 26.14 -10.33
CA ALA A 245 -1.05 24.76 -10.26
C ALA A 245 0.31 24.54 -10.96
N ALA A 246 0.53 25.16 -12.12
CA ALA A 246 1.80 25.11 -12.83
C ALA A 246 2.94 25.81 -12.05
N GLU A 247 2.63 26.90 -11.35
CA GLU A 247 3.58 27.58 -10.45
C GLU A 247 3.95 26.69 -9.26
N THR A 248 2.98 26.11 -8.57
CA THR A 248 3.22 25.18 -7.47
C THR A 248 4.06 23.98 -7.91
N HIS A 249 3.77 23.39 -9.08
CA HIS A 249 4.57 22.29 -9.60
C HIS A 249 6.00 22.72 -9.94
N ARG A 250 6.21 23.93 -10.48
CA ARG A 250 7.57 24.47 -10.73
C ARG A 250 8.35 24.67 -9.42
N GLN A 251 7.70 25.16 -8.38
CA GLN A 251 8.31 25.31 -7.06
C GLN A 251 8.69 23.95 -6.46
N GLN A 252 7.78 22.98 -6.49
CA GLN A 252 8.06 21.61 -6.03
C GLN A 252 9.21 20.97 -6.79
N LEU A 253 9.31 21.17 -8.10
CA LEU A 253 10.43 20.66 -8.90
C LEU A 253 11.76 21.33 -8.49
N ALA A 254 11.76 22.65 -8.25
CA ALA A 254 12.95 23.37 -7.81
C ALA A 254 13.40 22.94 -6.41
N GLU A 255 12.46 22.74 -5.48
CA GLU A 255 12.73 22.18 -4.15
C GLU A 255 13.30 20.76 -4.26
N ALA A 256 12.71 19.91 -5.09
CA ALA A 256 13.18 18.55 -5.30
C ALA A 256 14.60 18.50 -5.91
N GLN A 257 14.91 19.40 -6.85
CA GLN A 257 16.24 19.53 -7.42
C GLN A 257 17.26 20.00 -6.38
N THR A 258 16.89 20.95 -5.53
CA THR A 258 17.75 21.45 -4.45
C THR A 258 18.03 20.35 -3.43
N ALA A 259 16.99 19.62 -2.99
CA ALA A 259 17.13 18.48 -2.09
C ALA A 259 17.97 17.35 -2.69
N ALA A 260 17.84 17.08 -4.00
CA ALA A 260 18.68 16.10 -4.69
C ALA A 260 20.15 16.51 -4.72
N ALA A 261 20.45 17.78 -5.00
CA ALA A 261 21.81 18.32 -4.98
C ALA A 261 22.43 18.27 -3.57
N GLU A 262 21.65 18.59 -2.53
CA GLU A 262 22.09 18.46 -1.14
C GLU A 262 22.38 17.01 -0.75
N ALA A 263 21.53 16.06 -1.16
CA ALA A 263 21.73 14.64 -0.91
C ALA A 263 22.99 14.11 -1.62
N GLU A 264 23.26 14.55 -2.85
CA GLU A 264 24.47 14.20 -3.59
C GLU A 264 25.72 14.78 -2.92
N ALA A 265 25.67 16.03 -2.45
CA ALA A 265 26.76 16.65 -1.69
C ALA A 265 27.04 15.91 -0.37
N GLN A 266 26.00 15.52 0.37
CA GLN A 266 26.14 14.71 1.59
C GLN A 266 26.76 13.34 1.28
N ARG A 267 26.31 12.69 0.21
CA ARG A 267 26.88 11.41 -0.22
C ARG A 267 28.37 11.55 -0.54
N ALA A 268 28.76 12.58 -1.28
CA ALA A 268 30.18 12.85 -1.57
C ALA A 268 31.00 13.11 -0.29
N GLN A 269 30.44 13.83 0.69
CA GLN A 269 31.08 14.02 2.00
C GLN A 269 31.28 12.70 2.75
N PHE A 270 30.27 11.82 2.75
CA PHE A 270 30.39 10.50 3.35
C PHE A 270 31.42 9.63 2.64
N GLU A 271 31.41 9.59 1.31
CA GLU A 271 32.40 8.84 0.52
C GLU A 271 33.83 9.33 0.82
N ASN A 272 34.05 10.65 0.88
CA ASN A 272 35.34 11.22 1.26
C ASN A 272 35.75 10.85 2.70
N ARG A 273 34.81 10.88 3.65
CA ARG A 273 35.08 10.50 5.04
C ARG A 273 35.41 9.02 5.18
N VAL A 274 34.69 8.15 4.46
CA VAL A 274 34.97 6.70 4.44
C VAL A 274 36.36 6.47 3.85
N SER A 275 36.69 7.07 2.71
CA SER A 275 38.02 6.99 2.10
C SER A 275 39.14 7.47 3.04
N GLY A 276 38.90 8.59 3.76
CA GLY A 276 39.81 9.09 4.78
C GLY A 276 40.04 8.09 5.91
N LEU A 277 38.96 7.52 6.46
CA LEU A 277 39.03 6.51 7.53
C LEU A 277 39.69 5.21 7.06
N GLU A 278 39.49 4.79 5.81
CA GLU A 278 40.16 3.63 5.22
C GLU A 278 41.68 3.86 5.12
N SER A 279 42.10 5.04 4.69
CA SER A 279 43.52 5.44 4.64
C SER A 279 44.15 5.47 6.05
N GLU A 280 43.44 6.04 7.03
CA GLU A 280 43.86 6.03 8.43
C GLU A 280 43.98 4.60 8.98
N LEU A 281 43.00 3.73 8.68
CA LEU A 281 43.01 2.33 9.10
C LEU A 281 44.20 1.57 8.51
N VAL A 282 44.55 1.81 7.24
CA VAL A 282 45.75 1.23 6.62
C VAL A 282 47.00 1.68 7.36
N THR A 283 47.09 2.96 7.70
CA THR A 283 48.23 3.53 8.45
C THR A 283 48.34 2.94 9.85
N VAL A 284 47.22 2.84 10.58
CA VAL A 284 47.17 2.24 11.91
C VAL A 284 47.57 0.77 11.86
N ARG A 285 47.09 0.00 10.89
CA ARG A 285 47.48 -1.41 10.69
C ARG A 285 48.97 -1.56 10.40
N ALA A 286 49.53 -0.69 9.56
CA ALA A 286 50.96 -0.69 9.25
C ALA A 286 51.81 -0.38 10.50
N ASN A 287 51.40 0.60 11.31
CA ASN A 287 52.08 0.95 12.56
C ASN A 287 51.97 -0.19 13.58
N ALA A 288 50.79 -0.77 13.76
CA ALA A 288 50.59 -1.91 14.65
C ALA A 288 51.42 -3.13 14.23
N ALA A 289 51.59 -3.37 12.92
CA ALA A 289 52.46 -4.43 12.42
C ALA A 289 53.94 -4.16 12.76
N LYS A 290 54.41 -2.91 12.58
CA LYS A 290 55.78 -2.50 12.97
C LYS A 290 56.00 -2.64 14.48
N ASP A 291 55.05 -2.21 15.30
CA ASP A 291 55.14 -2.36 16.76
C ASP A 291 55.14 -3.84 17.18
N ALA A 292 54.32 -4.67 16.55
CA ALA A 292 54.32 -6.12 16.81
C ALA A 292 55.66 -6.77 16.42
N GLU A 293 56.27 -6.35 15.31
CA GLU A 293 57.60 -6.83 14.91
C GLU A 293 58.69 -6.37 15.89
N ARG A 294 58.66 -5.10 16.29
CA ARG A 294 59.57 -4.55 17.31
C ARG A 294 59.46 -5.31 18.64
N LEU A 295 58.25 -5.50 19.15
CA LEU A 295 58.03 -6.22 20.41
C LEU A 295 58.46 -7.70 20.32
N ARG A 296 58.29 -8.35 19.15
CA ARG A 296 58.82 -9.71 18.93
C ARG A 296 60.35 -9.73 18.94
N GLY A 297 60.99 -8.72 18.35
CA GLY A 297 62.44 -8.55 18.40
C GLY A 297 62.93 -8.36 19.83
N GLU A 298 62.34 -7.42 20.58
CA GLU A 298 62.67 -7.16 21.99
C GLU A 298 62.47 -8.42 22.87
N LEU A 299 61.41 -9.19 22.64
CA LEU A 299 61.17 -10.45 23.35
C LEU A 299 62.20 -11.53 22.99
N ALA A 300 62.58 -11.63 21.72
CA ALA A 300 63.60 -12.59 21.28
C ALA A 300 64.97 -12.25 21.88
N GLU A 301 65.37 -10.97 21.86
CA GLU A 301 66.61 -10.50 22.50
C GLU A 301 66.61 -10.76 24.01
N ALA A 302 65.49 -10.49 24.70
CA ALA A 302 65.35 -10.81 26.12
C ALA A 302 65.44 -12.31 26.38
N ALA A 303 64.80 -13.15 25.56
CA ALA A 303 64.87 -14.60 25.69
C ALA A 303 66.28 -15.14 25.42
N GLU A 304 67.02 -14.59 24.46
CA GLU A 304 68.42 -14.93 24.21
C GLU A 304 69.33 -14.52 25.38
N HIS A 305 69.13 -13.32 25.93
CA HIS A 305 69.86 -12.85 27.11
C HIS A 305 69.63 -13.77 28.32
N GLU A 306 68.38 -14.08 28.64
CA GLU A 306 68.02 -15.01 29.73
C GLU A 306 68.59 -16.41 29.48
N ALA A 307 68.51 -16.92 28.25
CA ALA A 307 69.10 -18.21 27.91
C ALA A 307 70.64 -18.22 28.06
N ALA A 308 71.31 -17.12 27.71
CA ALA A 308 72.74 -16.95 27.90
C ALA A 308 73.10 -16.88 29.39
N GLU A 309 72.31 -16.16 30.20
CA GLU A 309 72.49 -16.06 31.65
C GLU A 309 72.29 -17.42 32.32
N ILE A 310 71.25 -18.17 31.97
CA ILE A 310 71.01 -19.53 32.45
C ILE A 310 72.18 -20.45 32.10
N LYS A 311 72.70 -20.39 30.86
CA LYS A 311 73.89 -21.16 30.45
C LYS A 311 75.10 -20.80 31.31
N ARG A 312 75.36 -19.50 31.52
CA ARG A 312 76.47 -19.03 32.37
C ARG A 312 76.32 -19.54 33.80
N LEU A 313 75.15 -19.38 34.41
CA LEU A 313 74.87 -19.84 35.77
C LEU A 313 74.97 -21.36 35.90
N THR A 314 74.55 -22.11 34.89
CA THR A 314 74.65 -23.57 34.85
C THR A 314 76.11 -24.02 34.78
N GLU A 315 76.91 -23.37 33.94
CA GLU A 315 78.35 -23.64 33.81
C GLU A 315 79.11 -23.27 35.09
N ASP A 316 78.81 -22.11 35.69
CA ASP A 316 79.39 -21.70 36.97
C ASP A 316 79.02 -22.67 38.10
N ARG A 317 77.75 -23.12 38.13
CA ARG A 317 77.29 -24.14 39.08
C ARG A 317 78.01 -25.47 38.86
N ARG A 318 78.20 -25.89 37.61
CA ARG A 318 78.96 -27.11 37.27
C ARG A 318 80.39 -27.02 37.77
N LYS A 319 81.09 -25.92 37.48
CA LYS A 319 82.46 -25.68 37.97
C LYS A 319 82.54 -25.72 39.49
N ARG A 320 81.58 -25.11 40.19
CA ARG A 320 81.51 -25.20 41.66
C ARG A 320 81.29 -26.64 42.15
N VAL A 321 80.43 -27.41 41.50
CA VAL A 321 80.23 -28.83 41.85
C VAL A 321 81.49 -29.65 41.60
N GLU A 322 82.19 -29.42 40.49
CA GLU A 322 83.48 -30.06 40.20
C GLU A 322 84.55 -29.67 41.22
N GLN A 323 84.61 -28.40 41.63
CA GLN A 323 85.50 -27.93 42.69
C GLN A 323 85.18 -28.61 44.03
N VAL A 324 83.92 -28.61 44.47
CA VAL A 324 83.50 -29.27 45.71
C VAL A 324 83.79 -30.78 45.67
N ARG A 325 83.64 -31.42 44.50
CA ARG A 325 84.02 -32.83 44.33
C ARG A 325 85.52 -33.06 44.44
N ALA A 326 86.33 -32.15 43.90
CA ALA A 326 87.80 -32.23 44.01
C ALA A 326 88.26 -32.01 45.46
N GLU A 327 87.69 -31.02 46.15
CA GLU A 327 87.91 -30.78 47.58
C GLU A 327 87.50 -32.01 48.41
N ALA A 328 86.32 -32.57 48.17
CA ALA A 328 85.87 -33.78 48.86
C ALA A 328 86.74 -35.02 48.55
N ALA A 329 87.26 -35.15 47.31
CA ALA A 329 88.17 -36.23 46.95
C ALA A 329 89.52 -36.10 47.68
N GLU A 330 90.01 -34.88 47.85
CA GLU A 330 91.19 -34.57 48.63
C GLU A 330 90.97 -34.87 50.12
N ASP A 331 89.83 -34.44 50.69
CA ASP A 331 89.47 -34.77 52.07
C ASP A 331 89.40 -36.29 52.30
N VAL A 332 88.81 -37.05 51.37
CA VAL A 332 88.79 -38.52 51.42
C VAL A 332 90.19 -39.12 51.33
N ARG A 333 91.09 -38.54 50.51
CA ARG A 333 92.50 -38.97 50.45
C ARG A 333 93.18 -38.75 51.79
N VAL A 334 93.07 -37.56 52.37
CA VAL A 334 93.65 -37.22 53.68
C VAL A 334 93.11 -38.15 54.77
N LEU A 335 91.79 -38.39 54.80
CA LEU A 335 91.18 -39.32 55.76
C LEU A 335 91.68 -40.75 55.58
N ARG A 336 91.91 -41.22 54.34
CA ARG A 336 92.49 -42.55 54.08
C ARG A 336 93.94 -42.63 54.52
N GLU A 337 94.75 -41.60 54.29
CA GLU A 337 96.13 -41.55 54.76
C GLU A 337 96.21 -41.53 56.28
N GLN A 338 95.35 -40.75 56.94
CA GLN A 338 95.20 -40.76 58.40
C GLN A 338 94.77 -42.13 58.91
N ALA A 339 93.79 -42.79 58.27
CA ALA A 339 93.35 -44.13 58.63
C ALA A 339 94.45 -45.18 58.40
N ALA A 340 95.26 -45.06 57.35
CA ALA A 340 96.41 -45.93 57.13
C ALA A 340 97.51 -45.71 58.18
N ALA A 341 97.80 -44.45 58.53
CA ALA A 341 98.76 -44.12 59.56
C ALA A 341 98.32 -44.64 60.94
N THR A 342 97.03 -44.54 61.29
CA THR A 342 96.50 -45.11 62.53
C THR A 342 96.51 -46.63 62.50
N ALA A 343 96.22 -47.27 61.37
CA ALA A 343 96.34 -48.73 61.22
C ALA A 343 97.79 -49.21 61.40
N ILE A 344 98.77 -48.55 60.76
CA ILE A 344 100.20 -48.84 60.93
C ILE A 344 100.63 -48.64 62.39
N ALA A 345 100.20 -47.55 63.03
CA ALA A 345 100.50 -47.29 64.44
C ALA A 345 99.90 -48.35 65.38
N HIS A 346 98.68 -48.79 65.09
CA HIS A 346 98.01 -49.86 65.84
C HIS A 346 98.72 -51.21 65.66
N GLU A 347 99.13 -51.56 64.43
CA GLU A 347 99.87 -52.80 64.16
C GLU A 347 101.26 -52.78 64.82
N ALA A 348 101.97 -51.65 64.78
CA ALA A 348 103.23 -51.47 65.50
C ALA A 348 103.07 -51.55 67.04
N ALA A 349 101.90 -51.18 67.58
CA ALA A 349 101.59 -51.35 69.00
C ALA A 349 101.34 -52.83 69.35
N LEU A 350 100.58 -53.55 68.52
CA LEU A 350 100.37 -54.98 68.67
C LEU A 350 101.67 -55.78 68.58
N ASP A 351 102.58 -55.42 67.68
CA ASP A 351 103.89 -56.10 67.55
C ASP A 351 104.80 -55.84 68.75
N ARG A 352 104.74 -54.65 69.37
CA ARG A 352 105.41 -54.40 70.66
C ARG A 352 104.84 -55.26 71.78
N GLU A 353 103.53 -55.45 71.81
CA GLU A 353 102.87 -56.31 72.81
C GLU A 353 103.24 -57.80 72.60
N ARG A 354 103.27 -58.26 71.34
CA ARG A 354 103.72 -59.61 70.98
C ARG A 354 105.19 -59.86 71.31
N THR A 355 106.07 -58.88 71.09
CA THR A 355 107.50 -59.02 71.45
C THR A 355 107.71 -58.98 72.96
N SER A 356 106.95 -58.18 73.69
CA SER A 356 106.96 -58.17 75.17
C SER A 356 106.50 -59.52 75.74
N THR A 357 105.38 -60.06 75.26
CA THR A 357 104.87 -61.36 75.69
C THR A 357 105.79 -62.53 75.28
N ALA A 358 106.43 -62.46 74.12
CA ALA A 358 107.44 -63.44 73.71
C ALA A 358 108.70 -63.38 74.58
N ALA A 359 109.14 -62.19 75.00
CA ALA A 359 110.27 -62.04 75.93
C ALA A 359 109.94 -62.61 77.33
N GLU A 360 108.74 -62.35 77.84
CA GLU A 360 108.25 -62.94 79.09
C GLU A 360 108.16 -64.47 79.02
N HIS A 361 107.69 -65.03 77.89
CA HIS A 361 107.65 -66.47 77.68
C HIS A 361 109.05 -67.11 77.60
N ALA A 362 110.02 -66.46 76.94
CA ALA A 362 111.40 -66.94 76.87
C ALA A 362 112.09 -66.93 78.25
N GLU A 363 111.81 -65.92 79.07
CA GLU A 363 112.31 -65.85 80.45
C GLU A 363 111.68 -66.93 81.35
N ALA A 364 110.39 -67.22 81.19
CA ALA A 364 109.72 -68.30 81.90
C ALA A 364 110.28 -69.69 81.53
N GLU A 365 110.61 -69.94 80.26
CA GLU A 365 111.24 -71.19 79.81
C GLU A 365 112.69 -71.33 80.32
N ARG A 366 113.47 -70.24 80.34
CA ARG A 366 114.81 -70.23 80.95
C ARG A 366 114.76 -70.60 82.44
N LEU A 367 113.84 -70.00 83.19
CA LEU A 367 113.65 -70.27 84.62
C LEU A 367 113.17 -71.71 84.87
N ARG A 368 112.32 -72.28 84.00
CA ARG A 368 111.95 -73.71 84.05
C ARG A 368 113.16 -74.63 83.83
N GLY A 369 114.00 -74.34 82.84
CA GLY A 369 115.23 -75.08 82.59
C GLY A 369 116.23 -75.03 83.75
N GLU A 370 116.34 -73.88 84.43
CA GLU A 370 117.14 -73.73 85.64
C GLU A 370 116.55 -74.55 86.82
N LEU A 371 115.23 -74.58 86.99
CA LEU A 371 114.54 -75.37 88.02
C LEU A 371 114.72 -76.88 87.84
N ASP A 372 114.67 -77.37 86.60
CA ASP A 372 114.89 -78.80 86.29
C ASP A 372 116.35 -79.21 86.53
N LYS A 373 117.31 -78.30 86.28
CA LYS A 373 118.72 -78.51 86.60
C LYS A 373 118.95 -78.64 88.11
N VAL A 374 118.35 -77.75 88.91
CA VAL A 374 118.40 -77.81 90.38
C VAL A 374 117.72 -79.08 90.91
N ARG A 375 116.60 -79.51 90.32
CA ARG A 375 115.97 -80.80 90.68
C ARG A 375 116.87 -82.00 90.41
N ALA A 376 117.58 -82.01 89.29
CA ALA A 376 118.52 -83.09 88.95
C ALA A 376 119.72 -83.12 89.91
N GLU A 377 120.25 -81.95 90.30
CA GLU A 377 121.34 -81.84 91.26
C GLU A 377 120.93 -82.29 92.67
N VAL A 378 119.73 -81.94 93.13
CA VAL A 378 119.20 -82.42 94.43
C VAL A 378 118.99 -83.94 94.43
N LYS A 379 118.52 -84.51 93.32
CA LYS A 379 118.39 -85.97 93.18
C LYS A 379 119.76 -86.65 93.22
N ALA A 380 120.74 -86.14 92.47
CA ALA A 380 122.11 -86.64 92.48
C ALA A 380 122.77 -86.51 93.86
N GLY A 381 122.48 -85.44 94.62
CA GLY A 381 122.93 -85.27 96.00
C GLY A 381 122.36 -86.32 96.95
N ARG A 382 121.06 -86.60 96.87
CA ARG A 382 120.40 -87.63 97.70
C ARG A 382 120.86 -89.06 97.38
N ASP A 383 121.19 -89.34 96.12
CA ASP A 383 121.70 -90.65 95.73
C ASP A 383 123.15 -90.85 96.18
N ARG A 384 123.97 -89.78 96.20
CA ARG A 384 125.30 -89.80 96.85
C ARG A 384 125.21 -89.98 98.37
N GLU A 385 124.26 -89.33 99.04
CA GLU A 385 124.03 -89.52 100.49
C GLU A 385 123.69 -90.99 100.81
N ARG A 386 122.83 -91.62 100.01
CA ARG A 386 122.46 -93.05 100.18
C ARG A 386 123.63 -94.00 99.92
N ALA A 387 124.45 -93.73 98.91
CA ALA A 387 125.67 -94.50 98.66
C ALA A 387 126.65 -94.42 99.85
N LEU A 388 126.87 -93.21 100.37
CA LEU A 388 127.76 -92.99 101.52
C LEU A 388 127.25 -93.64 102.82
N ARG A 389 125.93 -93.65 103.07
CA ARG A 389 125.37 -94.40 104.21
C ARG A 389 125.60 -95.91 104.08
N THR A 390 125.46 -96.44 102.87
CA THR A 390 125.66 -97.88 102.62
C THR A 390 127.13 -98.28 102.79
N GLU A 391 128.07 -97.43 102.35
CA GLU A 391 129.51 -97.60 102.60
C GLU A 391 129.87 -97.49 104.09
N ALA A 392 129.24 -96.59 104.84
CA ALA A 392 129.46 -96.45 106.28
C ALA A 392 128.99 -97.69 107.07
N ASP A 393 127.84 -98.26 106.71
CA ASP A 393 127.32 -99.49 107.33
C ASP A 393 128.19 -100.72 107.00
N GLN A 394 128.72 -100.81 105.77
CA GLN A 394 129.66 -101.85 105.37
C GLN A 394 131.02 -101.71 106.09
N ALA A 395 131.52 -100.49 106.30
CA ALA A 395 132.73 -100.25 107.06
C ALA A 395 132.58 -100.63 108.54
N GLN A 396 131.42 -100.37 109.16
CA GLN A 396 131.13 -100.80 110.54
C GLN A 396 131.04 -102.32 110.67
N GLN A 397 130.42 -103.02 109.73
CA GLN A 397 130.36 -104.49 109.75
C GLN A 397 131.72 -105.15 109.54
N THR A 398 132.54 -104.60 108.65
CA THR A 398 133.91 -105.08 108.40
C THR A 398 134.80 -104.87 109.62
N ALA A 399 134.71 -103.70 110.27
CA ALA A 399 135.42 -103.42 111.51
C ALA A 399 134.98 -104.34 112.67
N ALA A 400 133.67 -104.65 112.79
CA ALA A 400 133.17 -105.58 113.80
C ALA A 400 133.70 -107.01 113.59
N GLN A 401 133.75 -107.48 112.33
CA GLN A 401 134.29 -108.79 111.98
C GLN A 401 135.81 -108.88 112.23
N GLU A 402 136.57 -107.82 111.93
CA GLU A 402 138.01 -107.79 112.21
C GLU A 402 138.32 -107.75 113.71
N ILE A 403 137.56 -107.00 114.50
CA ILE A 403 137.71 -106.97 115.98
C ILE A 403 137.44 -108.34 116.60
N GLU A 404 136.44 -109.06 116.09
CA GLU A 404 136.12 -110.41 116.57
C GLU A 404 137.21 -111.41 116.17
N ARG A 405 137.78 -111.29 114.96
CA ARG A 405 138.93 -112.09 114.49
C ARG A 405 140.17 -111.88 115.36
N TYR A 406 140.49 -110.63 115.71
CA TYR A 406 141.62 -110.29 116.58
C TYR A 406 141.38 -110.73 118.04
N ARG A 407 140.14 -110.70 118.53
CA ARG A 407 139.80 -111.24 119.86
C ARG A 407 140.07 -112.74 119.95
N THR A 408 139.68 -113.50 118.93
CA THR A 408 139.92 -114.95 118.89
C THR A 408 141.42 -115.27 118.80
N GLN A 409 142.19 -114.51 118.01
CA GLN A 409 143.65 -114.65 117.96
C GLN A 409 144.34 -114.34 119.29
N VAL A 410 143.87 -113.34 120.04
CA VAL A 410 144.44 -113.00 121.36
C VAL A 410 144.10 -114.06 122.42
N GLU A 411 142.90 -114.64 122.37
CA GLU A 411 142.51 -115.77 123.23
C GLU A 411 143.37 -117.02 122.95
N GLU A 412 143.66 -117.29 121.68
CA GLU A 412 144.48 -118.41 121.23
C GLU A 412 145.95 -118.23 121.65
N LEU A 413 146.50 -117.03 121.45
CA LEU A 413 147.85 -116.67 121.91
C LEU A 413 147.98 -116.70 123.44
N ARG A 414 146.92 -116.37 124.19
CA ARG A 414 146.93 -116.51 125.66
C ARG A 414 146.97 -117.97 126.12
N ARG A 415 146.33 -118.89 125.38
CA ARG A 415 146.45 -120.34 125.63
C ARG A 415 147.84 -120.84 125.30
N GLU A 416 148.45 -120.37 124.21
CA GLU A 416 149.82 -120.72 123.84
C GLU A 416 150.84 -120.21 124.89
N LEU A 417 150.64 -118.99 125.40
CA LEU A 417 151.47 -118.42 126.45
C LEU A 417 151.33 -119.18 127.79
N ALA A 418 150.12 -119.65 128.13
CA ALA A 418 149.90 -120.49 129.31
C ALA A 418 150.57 -121.87 129.18
N ALA A 419 150.47 -122.51 128.02
CA ALA A 419 151.12 -123.79 127.73
C ALA A 419 152.66 -123.66 127.69
N ALA A 420 153.19 -122.54 127.22
CA ALA A 420 154.63 -122.27 127.21
C ALA A 420 155.18 -121.99 128.63
N ASN A 421 154.44 -121.26 129.47
CA ASN A 421 154.82 -121.02 130.86
C ASN A 421 154.80 -122.30 131.72
N GLU A 422 153.88 -123.25 131.46
CA GLU A 422 153.93 -124.58 132.07
C GLU A 422 155.18 -125.39 131.67
N LYS A 423 155.63 -125.28 130.41
CA LYS A 423 156.87 -125.93 129.94
C LYS A 423 158.12 -125.32 130.59
N VAL A 424 158.13 -124.01 130.81
CA VAL A 424 159.20 -123.31 131.56
C VAL A 424 159.20 -123.72 133.04
N ALA A 425 158.03 -123.91 133.65
CA ALA A 425 157.93 -124.42 135.02
C ALA A 425 158.33 -125.91 135.16
N ALA A 426 158.06 -126.74 134.14
CA ALA A 426 158.42 -128.16 134.13
C ALA A 426 159.93 -128.38 133.96
N ALA A 427 160.62 -127.54 133.18
CA ALA A 427 162.07 -127.63 133.02
C ALA A 427 162.83 -127.14 134.28
N ALA A 428 162.28 -126.18 135.03
CA ALA A 428 162.87 -125.70 136.27
C ALA A 428 162.80 -126.69 137.45
N LYS A 429 162.02 -127.78 137.35
CA LYS A 429 161.83 -128.78 138.42
C LYS A 429 162.67 -130.07 138.27
N LYS A 430 163.46 -130.20 137.19
CA LYS A 430 164.60 -131.13 137.05
C LYS A 430 165.89 -130.31 136.97
N GLY A 431 166.52 -129.87 138.07
CA GLY A 431 166.43 -130.39 139.41
C GLY A 431 167.17 -131.72 139.54
N LYS A 432 168.50 -131.62 139.70
CA LYS A 432 169.22 -132.34 140.76
C LYS A 432 168.72 -133.77 141.00
N THR A 433 169.19 -134.71 140.19
CA THR A 433 169.66 -136.01 140.67
C THR A 433 170.49 -136.64 139.57
N GLN A 434 171.80 -136.73 139.87
CA GLN A 434 172.91 -137.36 139.14
C GLN A 434 173.53 -136.58 137.98
#